data_AF-A0A960MI72-F1
#
_entry.id   AF-A0A960MI72-F1
#
_cell.length_a   1.000
_cell.length_b   1.000
_cell.length_c   1.000
_cell.angle_alpha   90.00
_cell.angle_beta   90.00
_cell.angle_gamma   90.00
#
_symmetry.space_group_name_H-M   'P 1'
#
loop_
_entity.id
_entity.type
_entity.pdbx_description
1 polymer ?
#
loop_
_entity_poly.entity_id
_entity_poly.type
_entity_poly.pdbx_seq_one_letter_code
_entity_poly.pdbx_strand_id
1 'polypeptide(L)'
;NYEIATRVPLIIAAPGLADGTGATRSLAELVDLYPTLCDLAGLPKPDHLEGASLLPILGNSGATVHQTARSQFPRFRDRYLGRAWRDERFRLVEWTDTKTSEIVAKELYDHQSDPAETVNLAELPEAVEILKRLEAKK
;
A
#
# COMPACT_ATOMS: atom_id res chain seq x y z
N ASN A 1 -4.90 -10.65 -2.63
CA ASN A 1 -4.09 -9.51 -3.13
C ASN A 1 -4.89 -8.46 -3.89
N TYR A 2 -6.20 -8.36 -3.68
CA TYR A 2 -7.06 -7.38 -4.37
C TYR A 2 -7.51 -6.31 -3.38
N GLU A 3 -7.90 -5.15 -3.89
CA GLU A 3 -8.32 -3.98 -3.10
C GLU A 3 -9.43 -4.34 -2.12
N ILE A 4 -10.39 -5.17 -2.54
CA ILE A 4 -11.51 -5.63 -1.70
C ILE A 4 -11.05 -6.38 -0.42
N ALA A 5 -9.86 -6.99 -0.46
CA ALA A 5 -9.31 -7.71 0.69
C ALA A 5 -8.24 -6.91 1.45
N THR A 6 -7.54 -5.99 0.79
CA THR A 6 -6.40 -5.27 1.38
C THR A 6 -6.77 -3.87 1.89
N ARG A 7 -7.85 -3.27 1.39
CA ARG A 7 -8.30 -1.95 1.84
C ARG A 7 -9.24 -2.11 3.02
N VAL A 8 -8.77 -1.72 4.20
CA VAL A 8 -9.53 -1.80 5.46
C VAL A 8 -9.96 -0.43 5.95
N PRO A 9 -11.04 -0.32 6.73
CA PRO A 9 -11.38 0.93 7.39
C PRO A 9 -10.32 1.26 8.47
N LEU A 10 -9.86 2.51 8.47
CA LEU A 10 -8.99 3.07 9.51
C LEU A 10 -9.54 4.43 9.94
N ILE A 11 -9.87 4.55 11.22
CA ILE A 11 -10.35 5.79 11.85
C ILE A 11 -9.47 6.02 13.08
N ILE A 12 -8.85 7.19 13.17
CA ILE A 12 -7.97 7.57 14.28
C ILE A 12 -8.57 8.79 14.98
N ALA A 13 -8.76 8.69 16.29
CA ALA A 13 -9.15 9.79 17.15
C ALA A 13 -8.23 9.79 18.37
N ALA A 14 -7.60 10.92 18.65
CA ALA A 14 -6.66 11.06 19.76
C ALA A 14 -6.74 12.46 20.39
N PRO A 15 -6.43 12.61 21.70
CA PRO A 15 -6.39 13.91 22.36
C PRO A 15 -5.37 14.85 21.71
N GLY A 16 -5.70 16.14 21.63
CA GLY A 16 -4.79 17.16 21.09
C GLY A 16 -4.70 17.20 19.56
N LEU A 17 -5.37 16.29 18.85
CA LEU A 17 -5.62 16.47 17.43
C LEU A 17 -6.68 17.56 17.24
N ALA A 18 -6.45 18.46 16.28
CA ALA A 18 -7.44 19.45 15.92
C ALA A 18 -8.75 18.76 15.47
N ASP A 19 -9.88 19.36 15.82
CA ASP A 19 -11.19 18.84 15.42
C ASP A 19 -11.23 18.67 13.89
N GLY A 20 -11.44 17.42 13.45
CA GLY A 20 -11.76 17.11 12.07
C GLY A 20 -10.68 17.48 11.04
N THR A 21 -9.50 16.87 11.11
CA THR A 21 -8.57 16.87 9.95
C THR A 21 -9.18 16.26 8.68
N GLY A 22 -10.35 15.62 8.83
CA GLY A 22 -11.24 15.25 7.75
C GLY A 22 -10.91 13.87 7.20
N ALA A 23 -11.49 13.55 6.05
CA ALA A 23 -11.11 12.36 5.30
C ALA A 23 -9.88 12.66 4.44
N THR A 24 -8.97 11.69 4.35
CA THR A 24 -7.81 11.75 3.46
C THR A 24 -7.84 10.59 2.46
N ARG A 25 -7.23 10.80 1.30
CA ARG A 25 -6.96 9.75 0.30
C ARG A 25 -5.50 9.26 0.37
N SER A 26 -4.70 9.81 1.27
CA SER A 26 -3.31 9.41 1.45
C SER A 26 -3.21 7.94 1.85
N LEU A 27 -2.20 7.28 1.30
CA LEU A 27 -1.96 5.87 1.52
C LEU A 27 -1.43 5.64 2.94
N ALA A 28 -1.93 4.58 3.57
CA ALA A 28 -1.49 4.08 4.87
C ALA A 28 -1.36 2.56 4.82
N GLU A 29 -0.36 2.04 5.53
CA GLU A 29 -0.13 0.61 5.76
C GLU A 29 -0.43 0.28 7.23
N LEU A 30 -0.86 -0.95 7.53
CA LEU A 30 -1.15 -1.34 8.92
C LEU A 30 0.09 -1.28 9.84
N VAL A 31 1.29 -1.41 9.26
CA VAL A 31 2.57 -1.27 9.99
C VAL A 31 2.83 0.16 10.46
N ASP A 32 2.14 1.15 9.90
CA ASP A 32 2.23 2.55 10.30
C ASP A 32 1.57 2.82 11.66
N LEU A 33 0.68 1.94 12.12
CA LEU A 33 -0.04 2.11 13.38
C LEU A 33 0.91 2.18 14.57
N TYR A 34 1.94 1.31 14.61
CA TYR A 34 2.86 1.29 15.72
C TYR A 34 3.69 2.59 15.87
N PRO A 35 4.41 3.08 14.84
CA PRO A 35 5.11 4.37 14.94
C PRO A 35 4.16 5.55 15.20
N THR A 36 2.93 5.51 14.68
CA THR A 36 1.92 6.55 14.95
C THR A 36 1.54 6.58 16.42
N LEU A 37 1.31 5.42 17.03
CA LEU A 37 0.98 5.32 18.46
C LEU A 37 2.15 5.73 19.35
N CYS A 38 3.39 5.39 18.99
CA CYS A 38 4.58 5.89 19.69
C CYS A 38 4.62 7.42 19.69
N ASP A 39 4.42 8.06 18.54
CA ASP A 39 4.44 9.52 18.44
C ASP A 39 3.30 10.18 19.22
N LEU A 40 2.08 9.64 19.14
CA LEU A 40 0.93 10.14 19.89
C LEU A 40 1.10 9.98 21.41
N ALA A 41 1.80 8.93 21.85
CA ALA A 41 2.06 8.65 23.26
C ALA A 41 3.35 9.31 23.80
N GLY A 42 4.14 9.96 22.95
CA GLY A 42 5.46 10.50 23.34
C GLY A 42 6.48 9.42 23.71
N LEU A 43 6.37 8.22 23.13
CA LEU A 43 7.24 7.08 23.38
C LEU A 43 8.35 6.98 22.31
N PRO A 44 9.53 6.44 22.65
CA PRO A 44 10.55 6.15 21.65
C PRO A 44 10.05 5.11 20.64
N LYS A 45 10.47 5.27 19.38
CA LYS A 45 10.21 4.32 18.29
C LYS A 45 11.32 3.27 18.23
N PRO A 46 11.02 1.97 18.12
CA PRO A 46 12.02 0.96 17.84
C PRO A 46 12.73 1.19 16.49
N ASP A 47 13.98 0.76 16.38
CA ASP A 47 14.78 0.98 15.15
C ASP A 47 14.40 0.04 13.99
N HIS A 48 13.68 -1.04 14.27
CA HIS A 48 13.30 -2.07 13.29
C HIS A 48 11.92 -1.84 12.67
N LEU A 49 11.33 -0.66 12.87
CA LEU A 49 10.02 -0.34 12.28
C LEU A 49 10.16 -0.13 10.77
N GLU A 50 9.34 -0.85 10.01
CA GLU A 50 9.21 -0.65 8.57
C GLU A 50 8.14 0.39 8.20
N GLY A 51 7.18 0.65 9.12
CA GLY A 51 6.14 1.64 8.94
C GLY A 51 6.60 3.06 9.27
N ALA A 52 5.81 4.03 8.85
CA ALA A 52 6.03 5.45 9.12
C ALA A 52 4.84 6.02 9.92
N SER A 53 5.10 7.02 10.76
CA SER A 53 4.04 7.67 11.53
C SER A 53 3.08 8.42 10.61
N LEU A 54 1.77 8.25 10.85
CA LEU A 54 0.69 8.95 10.17
C LEU A 54 0.40 10.33 10.79
N LEU A 55 1.13 10.73 11.83
CA LEU A 55 0.93 12.03 12.50
C LEU A 55 0.93 13.23 11.52
N PRO A 56 1.78 13.29 10.46
CA PRO A 56 1.69 14.36 9.46
C PRO A 56 0.32 14.43 8.76
N ILE A 57 -0.30 13.28 8.47
CA ILE A 57 -1.63 13.20 7.86
C ILE A 57 -2.71 13.61 8.87
N LEU A 58 -2.54 13.21 10.13
CA LEU A 58 -3.45 13.57 11.22
C LEU A 58 -3.43 15.07 11.55
N GLY A 59 -2.37 15.81 11.19
CA GLY A 59 -2.32 17.27 11.30
C GLY A 59 -2.68 18.01 10.00
N ASN A 60 -2.57 17.35 8.84
CA ASN A 60 -2.89 17.90 7.52
C ASN A 60 -3.35 16.77 6.58
N SER A 61 -4.63 16.73 6.23
CA SER A 61 -5.20 15.67 5.38
C SER A 61 -4.69 15.64 3.95
N GLY A 62 -4.01 16.71 3.49
CA GLY A 62 -3.30 16.75 2.22
C GLY A 62 -1.85 16.27 2.27
N ALA A 63 -1.32 15.91 3.45
CA ALA A 63 0.02 15.38 3.58
C ALA A 63 0.12 13.95 3.05
N THR A 64 1.29 13.57 2.54
CA THR A 64 1.59 12.23 2.02
C THR A 64 2.74 11.64 2.81
N VAL A 65 2.53 10.44 3.36
CA VAL A 65 3.59 9.64 4.01
C VAL A 65 4.18 8.63 3.03
N HIS A 66 3.31 7.98 2.24
CA HIS A 66 3.69 6.93 1.29
C HIS A 66 3.31 7.27 -0.14
N GLN A 67 4.19 6.96 -1.08
CA GLN A 67 3.91 7.05 -2.53
C GLN A 67 3.19 5.80 -3.05
N THR A 68 3.36 4.68 -2.36
CA THR A 68 2.76 3.38 -2.65
C THR A 68 2.43 2.68 -1.32
N ALA A 69 1.34 1.90 -1.29
CA ALA A 69 1.02 0.98 -0.21
C ALA A 69 1.32 -0.45 -0.67
N ARG A 70 1.87 -1.27 0.23
CA ARG A 70 2.36 -2.61 -0.05
C ARG A 70 1.54 -3.65 0.68
N SER A 71 1.36 -4.79 0.03
CA SER A 71 0.81 -5.99 0.66
C SER A 71 1.47 -7.24 0.11
N GLN A 72 1.49 -8.28 0.93
CA GLN A 72 2.06 -9.57 0.58
C GLN A 72 1.09 -10.68 0.94
N PHE A 73 0.98 -11.70 0.08
CA PHE A 73 0.14 -12.86 0.36
C PHE A 73 0.74 -14.11 -0.28
N PRO A 74 1.01 -15.15 0.53
CA PRO A 74 1.43 -16.43 0.01
C PRO A 74 0.22 -17.18 -0.58
N ARG A 75 0.45 -17.93 -1.66
CA ARG A 75 -0.56 -18.73 -2.36
C ARG A 75 -0.01 -20.11 -2.69
N PHE A 76 -0.94 -21.07 -2.85
CA PHE A 76 -0.63 -22.45 -3.20
C PHE A 76 0.36 -23.12 -2.24
N ARG A 77 0.03 -23.12 -0.93
CA ARG A 77 0.88 -23.66 0.14
C ARG A 77 2.29 -23.06 0.10
N ASP A 78 2.33 -21.72 0.08
CA ASP A 78 3.56 -20.91 0.09
C ASP A 78 4.50 -21.14 -1.10
N ARG A 79 4.04 -21.80 -2.18
CA ARG A 79 4.82 -21.95 -3.41
C ARG A 79 5.00 -20.63 -4.13
N TYR A 80 4.00 -19.75 -4.09
CA TYR A 80 4.06 -18.45 -4.74
C TYR A 80 3.81 -17.35 -3.72
N LEU A 81 4.64 -16.31 -3.77
CA LEU A 81 4.46 -15.10 -2.98
C LEU A 81 4.01 -13.97 -3.90
N GLY A 82 2.79 -13.49 -3.68
CA GLY A 82 2.29 -12.31 -4.37
C GLY A 82 2.68 -11.06 -3.60
N ARG A 83 3.37 -10.12 -4.24
CA ARG A 83 3.68 -8.79 -3.71
C ARG A 83 2.92 -7.77 -4.52
N ALA A 84 2.20 -6.89 -3.84
CA ALA A 84 1.42 -5.85 -4.49
C ALA A 84 1.91 -4.45 -4.08
N TRP A 85 1.95 -3.54 -5.03
CA TRP A 85 2.20 -2.11 -4.84
C TRP A 85 1.03 -1.32 -5.41
N ARG A 86 0.42 -0.49 -4.58
CA ARG A 86 -0.75 0.32 -4.91
C ARG A 86 -0.38 1.79 -4.77
N ASP A 87 -0.42 2.57 -5.85
CA ASP A 87 -0.31 4.03 -5.77
C ASP A 87 -1.70 4.70 -5.63
N GLU A 88 -1.92 5.93 -6.10
CA GLU A 88 -3.25 6.54 -6.10
C GLU A 88 -4.21 5.95 -7.16
N ARG A 89 -3.69 5.43 -8.29
CA ARG A 89 -4.49 4.94 -9.43
C ARG A 89 -4.30 3.47 -9.82
N PHE A 90 -3.09 2.98 -9.87
CA PHE A 90 -2.76 1.63 -10.30
C PHE A 90 -2.35 0.69 -9.17
N ARG A 91 -2.67 -0.59 -9.34
CA ARG A 91 -2.13 -1.70 -8.54
C ARG A 91 -1.31 -2.63 -9.41
N LEU A 92 -0.04 -2.82 -9.06
CA LEU A 92 0.81 -3.88 -9.59
C LEU A 92 0.80 -5.06 -8.61
N VAL A 93 0.64 -6.28 -9.12
CA VAL A 93 0.89 -7.53 -8.38
C VAL A 93 1.92 -8.35 -9.11
N GLU A 94 2.97 -8.77 -8.42
CA GLU A 94 3.96 -9.72 -8.92
C GLU A 94 3.89 -11.02 -8.13
N TRP A 95 3.77 -12.13 -8.84
CA TRP A 95 3.84 -13.46 -8.25
C TRP A 95 5.22 -14.04 -8.49
N THR A 96 5.93 -14.35 -7.42
CA THR A 96 7.25 -14.98 -7.48
C THR A 96 7.18 -16.42 -6.98
N ASP A 97 7.79 -17.37 -7.67
CA ASP A 97 8.02 -18.72 -7.11
C ASP A 97 9.00 -18.61 -5.94
N THR A 98 8.62 -19.13 -4.78
CA THR A 98 9.41 -18.97 -3.55
C THR A 98 10.68 -19.80 -3.54
N LYS A 99 10.82 -20.78 -4.44
CA LYS A 99 12.04 -21.59 -4.57
C LYS A 99 13.03 -21.00 -5.55
N THR A 100 12.55 -20.50 -6.69
CA THR A 100 13.44 -19.97 -7.75
C THR A 100 13.60 -18.46 -7.67
N SER A 101 12.73 -17.77 -6.93
CA SER A 101 12.61 -16.30 -6.90
C SER A 101 12.25 -15.68 -8.26
N GLU A 102 11.82 -16.50 -9.24
CA GLU A 102 11.42 -16.01 -10.55
C GLU A 102 10.00 -15.45 -10.51
N ILE A 103 9.77 -14.34 -11.22
CA ILE A 103 8.44 -13.80 -11.44
C ILE A 103 7.72 -14.72 -12.44
N VAL A 104 6.65 -15.37 -11.98
CA VAL A 104 5.85 -16.30 -12.80
C VAL A 104 4.60 -15.66 -13.38
N ALA A 105 4.15 -14.53 -12.82
CA ALA A 105 3.02 -13.75 -13.34
C ALA A 105 3.10 -12.30 -12.86
N LYS A 106 2.56 -11.39 -13.68
CA LYS A 106 2.32 -9.99 -13.34
C LYS A 106 0.87 -9.62 -13.60
N GLU A 107 0.31 -8.79 -12.73
CA GLU A 107 -1.01 -8.20 -12.89
C GLU A 107 -0.92 -6.69 -12.71
N LEU A 108 -1.64 -5.94 -13.54
CA LEU A 108 -1.74 -4.48 -13.45
C LEU A 108 -3.20 -4.08 -13.58
N TYR A 109 -3.72 -3.35 -12.59
CA TYR A 109 -5.11 -2.88 -12.57
C TYR A 109 -5.15 -1.35 -12.47
N ASP A 110 -6.07 -0.73 -13.21
CA ASP A 110 -6.35 0.71 -13.16
C ASP A 110 -7.65 0.96 -12.37
N HIS A 111 -7.53 1.42 -11.12
CA HIS A 111 -8.70 1.65 -10.27
C HIS A 111 -9.55 2.86 -10.68
N GLN A 112 -9.09 3.68 -11.63
CA GLN A 112 -9.90 4.78 -12.15
C GLN A 112 -10.91 4.27 -13.19
N SER A 113 -10.50 3.38 -14.08
CA SER A 113 -11.34 2.84 -15.15
C SER A 113 -11.97 1.49 -14.80
N ASP A 114 -11.33 0.70 -13.94
CA ASP A 114 -11.75 -0.63 -13.49
C ASP A 114 -11.58 -0.77 -11.95
N PRO A 115 -12.45 -0.15 -11.14
CA PRO A 115 -12.36 -0.21 -9.68
C PRO A 115 -12.49 -1.63 -9.10
N ALA A 116 -13.04 -2.57 -9.87
CA ALA A 116 -13.28 -3.95 -9.47
C ALA A 116 -12.13 -4.90 -9.83
N GLU A 117 -11.06 -4.40 -10.47
CA GLU A 117 -9.86 -5.18 -10.82
C GLU A 117 -10.19 -6.41 -11.67
N THR A 118 -11.03 -6.24 -12.67
CA THR A 118 -11.53 -7.30 -13.56
C THR A 118 -10.71 -7.45 -14.85
N VAL A 119 -9.94 -6.43 -15.24
CA VAL A 119 -9.15 -6.42 -16.47
C VAL A 119 -7.67 -6.25 -16.15
N ASN A 120 -6.88 -7.30 -16.36
CA ASN A 120 -5.43 -7.23 -16.23
C ASN A 120 -4.80 -6.53 -17.44
N LEU A 121 -4.12 -5.41 -17.20
CA LEU A 121 -3.46 -4.60 -18.22
C LEU A 121 -2.00 -4.97 -18.46
N ALA A 122 -1.40 -5.86 -17.65
CA ALA A 122 0.05 -6.06 -17.59
C ALA A 122 0.71 -6.47 -18.93
N GLU A 123 -0.04 -7.07 -19.84
CA GLU A 123 0.44 -7.52 -21.16
C GLU A 123 0.18 -6.50 -22.28
N LEU A 124 -0.50 -5.39 -21.98
CA LEU A 124 -0.82 -4.37 -22.98
C LEU A 124 0.36 -3.40 -23.19
N PRO A 125 0.58 -2.89 -24.41
CA PRO A 125 1.68 -1.97 -24.71
C PRO A 125 1.72 -0.72 -23.81
N GLU A 126 0.56 -0.17 -23.47
CA GLU A 126 0.40 1.00 -22.61
C GLU A 126 0.83 0.74 -21.15
N ALA A 127 0.90 -0.51 -20.71
CA ALA A 127 1.31 -0.86 -19.36
C ALA A 127 2.81 -0.71 -19.14
N VAL A 128 3.64 -0.75 -20.19
CA VAL A 128 5.11 -0.76 -20.07
C VAL A 128 5.63 0.42 -19.24
N GLU A 129 5.13 1.63 -19.50
CA GLU A 129 5.59 2.83 -18.78
C GLU A 129 5.03 2.89 -17.35
N ILE A 130 3.79 2.42 -17.16
CA ILE A 130 3.15 2.34 -15.84
C ILE A 130 3.90 1.35 -14.96
N LEU A 131 4.24 0.19 -15.50
CA LEU A 131 5.02 -0.86 -14.82
C LEU A 131 6.38 -0.32 -14.42
N LYS A 132 7.16 0.28 -15.34
CA LYS A 132 8.46 0.88 -15.01
C LYS A 132 8.36 1.90 -13.88
N ARG A 133 7.36 2.78 -13.93
CA ARG A 133 7.13 3.81 -12.91
C ARG A 133 6.78 3.21 -11.54
N LEU A 134 5.95 2.17 -11.50
CA LEU A 134 5.60 1.49 -10.23
C LEU A 134 6.76 0.64 -9.71
N GLU A 135 7.51 0.00 -10.60
CA GLU A 135 8.70 -0.79 -10.27
C GLU A 135 9.81 0.07 -9.66
N ALA A 136 9.96 1.32 -10.11
CA ALA A 136 10.87 2.31 -9.52
C ALA A 136 10.47 2.77 -8.11
N LYS A 137 9.23 2.48 -7.68
CA LYS A 137 8.68 2.80 -6.36
C LYS A 137 8.51 1.56 -5.47
N LYS A 138 9.13 0.44 -5.83
CA LYS A 138 9.17 -0.79 -5.01
C LYS A 138 10.01 -0.59 -3.76
#